data_AF-A0A6V7D362-F1
#
_entry.id   AF-A0A6V7D362-F1
#
_cell.length_a   1.000
_cell.length_b   1.000
_cell.length_c   1.000
_cell.angle_alpha   90.00
_cell.angle_beta   90.00
_cell.angle_gamma   90.00
#
_symmetry.space_group_name_H-M   'P 1'
#
loop_
_entity.id
_entity.type
_entity.pdbx_description
1 polymer ?
#
loop_
_entity_poly.entity_id
_entity_poly.type
_entity_poly.pdbx_seq_one_letter_code
_entity_poly.pdbx_strand_id
1 'polypeptide(L)'
;MPIYNQGIKAAVLLTLLALSGHATASCNVVAHIEGSISGWPTRVANSSNDRLRTAYAANSCTFTIGEHGGGQIPPGAGGDTHVTVRIDTAPTKTCHVFKLPSNAPQGSRNPTTCI
;
A
#
# COMPACT_ATOMS: atom_id res chain seq x y z
N MET A 1 8.37 50.62 -53.37
CA MET A 1 8.83 49.63 -52.38
C MET A 1 8.35 50.06 -51.00
N PRO A 2 7.42 49.34 -50.35
CA PRO A 2 7.22 49.46 -48.91
C PRO A 2 7.72 48.21 -48.18
N ILE A 3 8.40 48.44 -47.06
CA ILE A 3 8.93 47.44 -46.13
C ILE A 3 7.75 46.99 -45.24
N TYR A 4 7.37 45.72 -45.31
CA TYR A 4 6.35 45.15 -44.43
C TYR A 4 6.98 44.68 -43.11
N ASN A 5 6.58 45.36 -42.03
CA ASN A 5 6.95 45.08 -40.64
C ASN A 5 6.32 43.74 -40.19
N GLN A 6 7.15 42.74 -39.92
CA GLN A 6 6.71 41.40 -39.51
C GLN A 6 6.25 41.45 -38.04
N GLY A 7 4.93 41.41 -37.84
CA GLY A 7 4.31 41.28 -36.52
C GLY A 7 4.68 39.94 -35.88
N ILE A 8 5.37 40.02 -34.74
CA ILE A 8 5.69 38.91 -33.85
C ILE A 8 4.37 38.30 -33.36
N LYS A 9 3.94 37.18 -33.95
CA LYS A 9 2.86 36.35 -33.40
C LYS A 9 3.46 35.41 -32.37
N ALA A 10 3.46 35.83 -31.11
CA ALA A 10 3.77 34.98 -29.98
C ALA A 10 2.69 33.88 -29.88
N ALA A 11 3.05 32.67 -30.29
CA ALA A 11 2.23 31.48 -30.04
C ALA A 11 2.38 31.11 -28.57
N VAL A 12 1.33 31.34 -27.78
CA VAL A 12 1.26 30.94 -26.38
C VAL A 12 1.11 29.42 -26.33
N LEU A 13 2.21 28.72 -26.02
CA LEU A 13 2.21 27.31 -25.63
C LEU A 13 1.50 27.19 -24.27
N LEU A 14 0.22 26.80 -24.26
CA LEU A 14 -0.43 26.30 -23.05
C LEU A 14 0.07 24.88 -22.79
N THR A 15 1.13 24.76 -21.99
CA THR A 15 1.54 23.50 -21.38
C THR A 15 0.49 23.09 -20.35
N LEU A 16 -0.32 22.09 -20.69
CA LEU A 16 -1.15 21.35 -19.73
C LEU A 16 -0.21 20.58 -18.79
N LEU A 17 0.18 21.19 -17.67
CA LEU A 17 0.71 20.44 -16.53
C LEU A 17 -0.45 19.62 -15.96
N ALA A 18 -0.54 18.35 -16.36
CA ALA A 18 -1.36 17.38 -15.66
C ALA A 18 -0.87 17.32 -14.21
N LEU A 19 -1.67 17.84 -13.28
CA LEU A 19 -1.48 17.59 -11.86
C LEU A 19 -1.71 16.09 -11.62
N SER A 20 -0.63 15.31 -11.69
CA SER A 20 -0.61 13.95 -11.17
C SER A 20 -0.74 14.06 -9.64
N GLY A 21 -1.97 14.04 -9.13
CA GLY A 21 -2.23 13.82 -7.72
C GLY A 21 -1.68 12.45 -7.35
N HIS A 22 -0.56 12.40 -6.63
CA HIS A 22 0.03 11.16 -6.15
C HIS A 22 -0.83 10.64 -4.99
N ALA A 23 -1.88 9.89 -5.29
CA ALA A 23 -2.62 9.17 -4.26
C ALA A 23 -1.66 8.18 -3.59
N THR A 24 -1.49 8.29 -2.27
CA THR A 24 -0.66 7.36 -1.52
C THR A 24 -1.38 6.02 -1.44
N ALA A 25 -0.74 4.94 -1.89
CA ALA A 25 -1.31 3.60 -1.78
C ALA A 25 -1.61 3.22 -0.32
N SER A 26 -2.82 2.74 -0.06
CA SER A 26 -3.28 2.32 1.26
C SER A 26 -4.42 1.30 1.15
N CYS A 27 -4.55 0.43 2.16
CA CYS A 27 -5.79 -0.31 2.33
C CYS A 27 -6.85 0.57 2.98
N ASN A 28 -8.12 0.31 2.68
CA ASN A 28 -9.25 0.80 3.46
C ASN A 28 -9.17 0.28 4.91
N VAL A 29 -9.92 0.88 5.81
CA VAL A 29 -10.02 0.46 7.21
C VAL A 29 -11.51 0.29 7.54
N VAL A 30 -11.87 -0.84 8.15
CA VAL A 30 -13.26 -1.04 8.60
C VAL A 30 -13.66 0.02 9.62
N ALA A 31 -14.95 0.37 9.65
CA ALA A 31 -15.48 1.20 10.71
C ALA A 31 -15.24 0.52 12.07
N HIS A 32 -14.74 1.26 13.06
CA HIS A 32 -14.46 0.78 14.41
C HIS A 32 -13.48 -0.41 14.48
N ILE A 33 -12.34 -0.28 13.80
CA ILE A 33 -11.28 -1.29 13.88
C ILE A 33 -10.79 -1.50 15.33
N GLU A 34 -10.67 -2.77 15.72
CA GLU A 34 -10.03 -3.17 16.97
C GLU A 34 -8.50 -3.14 16.82
N GLY A 35 -7.78 -2.72 17.87
CA GLY A 35 -6.31 -2.64 17.84
C GLY A 35 -5.76 -1.50 16.98
N SER A 36 -4.47 -1.21 17.14
CA SER A 36 -3.81 -0.13 16.39
C SER A 36 -3.33 -0.61 15.02
N ILE A 37 -3.43 0.25 14.00
CA ILE A 37 -2.78 0.03 12.69
C ILE A 37 -1.50 0.84 12.51
N SER A 38 -0.98 1.46 13.58
CA SER A 38 0.24 2.28 13.48
C SER A 38 1.43 1.47 12.96
N GLY A 39 2.09 1.95 11.91
CA GLY A 39 3.24 1.28 11.26
C GLY A 39 2.89 0.02 10.45
N TRP A 40 1.65 -0.46 10.50
CA TRP A 40 1.21 -1.66 9.77
C TRP A 40 1.02 -1.45 8.26
N PRO A 41 0.56 -0.29 7.75
CA PRO A 41 0.50 -0.04 6.30
C PRO A 41 1.82 -0.31 5.58
N THR A 42 2.96 0.13 6.14
CA THR A 42 4.29 -0.16 5.59
C THR A 42 4.61 -1.65 5.58
N ARG A 43 4.16 -2.40 6.59
CA ARG A 43 4.37 -3.86 6.67
C ARG A 43 3.51 -4.62 5.67
N VAL A 44 2.27 -4.17 5.46
CA VAL A 44 1.39 -4.73 4.42
C VAL A 44 1.95 -4.44 3.03
N ALA A 45 2.43 -3.22 2.79
CA ALA A 45 3.14 -2.87 1.56
C ALA A 45 4.39 -3.74 1.32
N ASN A 46 5.07 -4.14 2.40
CA ASN A 46 6.23 -5.04 2.39
C ASN A 46 5.88 -6.53 2.66
N SER A 47 4.64 -6.94 2.42
CA SER A 47 4.18 -8.31 2.68
C SER A 47 4.97 -9.35 1.85
N SER A 48 5.21 -10.53 2.41
CA SER A 48 5.77 -11.67 1.64
C SER A 48 4.77 -12.24 0.62
N ASN A 49 3.48 -11.90 0.72
CA ASN A 49 2.46 -12.33 -0.22
C ASN A 49 2.31 -11.33 -1.38
N ASP A 50 2.58 -11.79 -2.60
CA ASP A 50 2.57 -10.94 -3.80
C ASP A 50 1.20 -10.35 -4.10
N ARG A 51 0.12 -11.12 -3.91
CA ARG A 51 -1.25 -10.66 -4.16
C ARG A 51 -1.64 -9.55 -3.20
N LEU A 52 -1.28 -9.68 -1.92
CA LEU A 52 -1.55 -8.64 -0.92
C LEU A 52 -0.79 -7.35 -1.22
N ARG A 53 0.49 -7.44 -1.62
CA ARG A 53 1.24 -6.24 -2.03
C ARG A 53 0.61 -5.54 -3.23
N THR A 54 0.20 -6.30 -4.24
CA THR A 54 -0.50 -5.75 -5.42
C THR A 54 -1.83 -5.11 -5.01
N ALA A 55 -2.60 -5.75 -4.13
CA ALA A 55 -3.84 -5.21 -3.60
C ALA A 55 -3.60 -3.89 -2.83
N TYR A 56 -2.56 -3.82 -2.00
CA TYR A 56 -2.15 -2.60 -1.31
C TYR A 56 -1.81 -1.48 -2.29
N ALA A 57 -0.98 -1.75 -3.29
CA ALA A 57 -0.60 -0.78 -4.32
C ALA A 57 -1.80 -0.26 -5.14
N ALA A 58 -2.84 -1.10 -5.30
CA ALA A 58 -4.05 -0.77 -6.04
C ALA A 58 -5.18 -0.19 -5.17
N ASN A 59 -4.95 0.06 -3.89
CA ASN A 59 -6.00 0.45 -2.91
C ASN A 59 -7.19 -0.53 -2.86
N SER A 60 -6.91 -1.82 -3.04
CA SER A 60 -7.89 -2.90 -3.17
C SER A 60 -7.77 -3.93 -2.03
N CYS A 61 -7.56 -3.42 -0.81
CA CYS A 61 -7.53 -4.22 0.41
C CYS A 61 -8.18 -3.44 1.55
N THR A 62 -8.58 -4.16 2.59
CA THR A 62 -9.20 -3.59 3.79
C THR A 62 -8.57 -4.18 5.05
N PHE A 63 -8.07 -3.35 5.96
CA PHE A 63 -7.76 -3.75 7.33
C PHE A 63 -9.06 -4.09 8.06
N THR A 64 -9.18 -5.32 8.52
CA THR A 64 -10.36 -5.81 9.25
C THR A 64 -10.12 -5.94 10.75
N ILE A 65 -8.87 -6.18 11.15
CA ILE A 65 -8.42 -6.17 12.56
C ILE A 65 -7.03 -5.53 12.61
N GLY A 66 -6.84 -4.58 13.52
CA GLY A 66 -5.55 -3.96 13.83
C GLY A 66 -4.63 -4.91 14.58
N GLU A 67 -3.62 -4.37 15.26
CA GLU A 67 -2.63 -5.18 15.97
C GLU A 67 -3.29 -6.08 17.03
N HIS A 68 -3.04 -7.40 16.91
CA HIS A 68 -3.49 -8.42 17.85
C HIS A 68 -2.52 -9.62 17.84
N GLY A 69 -2.72 -10.57 18.74
CA GLY A 69 -1.93 -11.80 18.87
C GLY A 69 -2.76 -13.07 18.73
N GLY A 70 -2.09 -14.22 18.78
CA GLY A 70 -2.69 -15.55 18.64
C GLY A 70 -2.53 -16.20 17.26
N GLY A 71 -3.02 -17.44 17.15
CA GLY A 71 -2.97 -18.23 15.92
C GLY A 71 -1.64 -18.95 15.66
N GLN A 72 -1.48 -19.44 14.43
CA GLN A 72 -0.25 -20.12 13.98
C GLN A 72 0.77 -19.10 13.49
N ILE A 73 1.97 -19.14 14.05
CA ILE A 73 3.08 -18.25 13.69
C ILE A 73 3.80 -18.84 12.46
N PRO A 74 3.82 -18.15 11.31
CA PRO A 74 4.51 -18.67 10.12
C PRO A 74 6.03 -18.58 10.27
N PRO A 75 6.79 -19.40 9.51
CA PRO A 75 8.25 -19.27 9.47
C PRO A 75 8.70 -17.85 9.13
N GLY A 76 9.72 -17.37 9.85
CA GLY A 76 10.30 -16.03 9.66
C GLY A 76 9.56 -14.89 10.37
N ALA A 77 8.45 -15.15 11.08
CA ALA A 77 7.81 -14.16 11.94
C ALA A 77 8.55 -14.01 13.28
N GLY A 78 8.55 -12.78 13.81
CA GLY A 78 9.17 -12.47 15.09
C GLY A 78 8.34 -12.83 16.32
N GLY A 79 7.10 -13.27 16.10
CA GLY A 79 6.13 -13.60 17.14
C GLY A 79 4.74 -13.73 16.54
N ASP A 80 3.74 -13.85 17.40
CA ASP A 80 2.33 -13.98 17.02
C ASP A 80 1.65 -12.63 16.73
N THR A 81 2.32 -11.50 16.97
CA THR A 81 1.73 -10.18 16.75
C THR A 81 1.54 -9.89 15.26
N HIS A 82 0.31 -9.62 14.84
CA HIS A 82 -0.08 -9.41 13.44
C HIS A 82 -1.28 -8.47 13.27
N VAL A 83 -1.56 -8.12 12.01
CA VAL A 83 -2.82 -7.48 11.55
C VAL A 83 -3.55 -8.40 10.58
N THR A 84 -4.86 -8.22 10.51
CA THR A 84 -5.72 -8.94 9.56
C THR A 84 -6.17 -8.02 8.45
N VAL A 85 -5.94 -8.44 7.20
CA VAL A 85 -6.22 -7.66 6.00
C VAL A 85 -6.96 -8.54 5.00
N ARG A 86 -8.08 -8.06 4.47
CA ARG A 86 -8.82 -8.70 3.37
C ARG A 86 -8.36 -8.13 2.03
N ILE A 87 -8.25 -8.98 1.01
CA ILE A 87 -8.10 -8.54 -0.39
C ILE A 87 -9.50 -8.33 -0.96
N ASP A 88 -9.84 -7.11 -1.38
CA ASP A 88 -11.24 -6.78 -1.71
C ASP A 88 -11.71 -7.44 -3.02
N THR A 89 -10.78 -7.68 -3.97
CA THR A 89 -11.05 -8.43 -5.21
C THR A 89 -11.15 -9.94 -5.00
N ALA A 90 -10.83 -10.43 -3.79
CA ALA A 90 -10.95 -11.82 -3.38
C ALA A 90 -11.46 -11.85 -1.93
N PRO A 91 -12.72 -11.48 -1.67
CA PRO A 91 -13.19 -11.14 -0.32
C PRO A 91 -13.21 -12.32 0.67
N THR A 92 -13.14 -13.55 0.18
CA THR A 92 -12.94 -14.76 1.02
C THR A 92 -11.48 -14.94 1.45
N LYS A 93 -10.55 -14.20 0.86
CA LYS A 93 -9.12 -14.23 1.19
C LYS A 93 -8.80 -13.23 2.29
N THR A 94 -8.43 -13.78 3.44
CA THR A 94 -7.95 -13.03 4.59
C THR A 94 -6.47 -13.30 4.78
N CYS A 95 -5.69 -12.24 4.88
CA CYS A 95 -4.25 -12.30 5.08
C CYS A 95 -3.88 -11.79 6.47
N HIS A 96 -2.95 -12.49 7.12
CA HIS A 96 -2.35 -12.11 8.39
C HIS A 96 -0.92 -11.66 8.12
N VAL A 97 -0.59 -10.41 8.43
CA VAL A 97 0.75 -9.85 8.22
C VAL A 97 1.45 -9.73 9.56
N PHE A 98 2.62 -10.36 9.70
CA PHE A 98 3.35 -10.47 10.95
C PHE A 98 4.53 -9.50 11.01
N LYS A 99 4.98 -9.18 12.25
CA LYS A 99 6.25 -8.49 12.46
C LYS A 99 7.43 -9.41 12.09
N LEU A 100 8.50 -8.81 11.57
CA LEU A 100 9.79 -9.49 11.43
C LEU A 100 10.44 -9.66 12.82
N PRO A 101 11.29 -10.68 13.01
CA PRO A 101 12.14 -10.76 14.19
C PRO A 101 13.14 -9.59 14.20
N SER A 102 13.63 -9.22 15.39
CA SER A 102 14.53 -8.08 15.58
C SER A 102 15.86 -8.22 14.83
N ASN A 103 16.28 -9.45 14.49
CA ASN A 103 17.49 -9.78 13.77
C ASN A 103 17.24 -10.13 12.28
N ALA A 104 16.07 -9.79 11.73
CA ALA A 104 15.79 -10.05 10.32
C ALA A 104 16.81 -9.36 9.40
N PRO A 105 17.33 -10.05 8.36
CA PRO A 105 18.21 -9.43 7.38
C PRO A 105 17.58 -8.20 6.72
N GLN A 106 18.40 -7.22 6.34
CA GLN A 106 17.92 -6.05 5.60
C GLN A 106 17.25 -6.48 4.29
N GLY A 107 16.12 -5.86 3.96
CA GLY A 107 15.32 -6.21 2.79
C GLY A 107 14.37 -7.40 2.98
N SER A 108 14.33 -8.00 4.18
CA SER A 108 13.34 -9.02 4.50
C SER A 108 11.91 -8.50 4.33
N ARG A 109 11.03 -9.38 3.84
CA ARG A 109 9.60 -9.11 3.72
C ARG A 109 8.84 -9.55 4.96
N ASN A 110 7.81 -8.81 5.32
CA ASN A 110 6.95 -9.15 6.45
C ASN A 110 6.22 -10.48 6.17
N PRO A 111 6.42 -11.53 7.00
CA PRO A 111 5.79 -12.81 6.80
C PRO A 111 4.28 -12.65 6.73
N THR A 112 3.66 -13.33 5.78
CA THR A 112 2.23 -13.21 5.52
C THR A 112 1.65 -14.56 5.17
N THR A 113 0.59 -14.95 5.87
CA THR A 113 -0.26 -16.09 5.51
C THR A 113 -1.57 -15.55 4.94
N CYS A 114 -2.15 -16.23 3.96
CA CYS A 114 -3.47 -15.89 3.43
C CYS A 114 -4.32 -17.16 3.29
N ILE A 115 -5.49 -17.15 3.92
CA ILE A 115 -6.46 -18.26 3.92
C ILE A 115 -7.67 -17.90 3.06
#